data_AF-A0A935KMF1-F1
#
_entry.id   AF-A0A935KMF1-F1
#
_cell.length_a   1.000
_cell.length_b   1.000
_cell.length_c   1.000
_cell.angle_alpha   90.00
_cell.angle_beta   90.00
_cell.angle_gamma   90.00
#
_symmetry.space_group_name_H-M   'P 1'
#
loop_
_entity.id
_entity.type
_entity.pdbx_description
1 polymer ?
#
loop_
_entity_poly.entity_id
_entity_poly.type
_entity_poly.pdbx_seq_one_letter_code
_entity_poly.pdbx_strand_id
1 'polypeptide(L)' 'MVGSPNNEQRVVPPLDRDRVQKKLRLAAELFRFAYETKRLQLRQRHPTLSERELNHRAYALIERGCTR' A
#
# COMPACT_ATOMS: atom_id res chain seq x y z
N MET A 1 -34.79 32.15 22.79
CA MET A 1 -34.94 30.69 22.98
C MET A 1 -33.88 30.02 22.14
N VAL A 2 -32.98 29.28 22.81
CA VAL A 2 -31.80 28.64 22.22
C VAL A 2 -32.21 27.31 21.62
N GLY A 3 -31.78 27.01 20.40
CA GLY A 3 -32.06 25.75 19.74
C GLY A 3 -31.04 25.49 18.63
N SER A 4 -29.78 25.22 19.01
CA SER A 4 -28.80 24.65 18.08
C SER A 4 -29.09 23.15 17.94
N PRO A 5 -29.41 22.63 16.74
CA PRO A 5 -29.63 21.20 16.59
C PRO A 5 -28.30 20.47 16.42
N ASN A 6 -28.12 19.49 17.29
CA ASN A 6 -27.40 18.23 17.09
C ASN A 6 -26.04 18.30 16.39
N ASN A 7 -25.02 18.45 17.22
CA ASN A 7 -23.69 17.92 16.94
C ASN A 7 -23.79 16.37 16.95
N GLU A 8 -24.21 15.78 15.82
CA GLU A 8 -24.13 14.34 15.58
C GLU A 8 -22.65 13.93 15.66
N GLN A 9 -22.21 13.56 16.85
CA GLN A 9 -20.94 12.89 17.06
C GLN A 9 -21.00 11.63 16.20
N ARG A 10 -20.32 11.66 15.04
CA ARG A 10 -20.07 10.48 14.23
C ARG A 10 -19.33 9.49 15.12
N VAL A 11 -20.07 8.54 15.70
CA VAL A 11 -19.51 7.42 16.45
C VAL A 11 -18.75 6.59 15.42
N VAL A 12 -17.44 6.84 15.31
CA VAL A 12 -16.55 6.02 14.48
C VAL A 12 -16.53 4.65 15.15
N PRO A 13 -16.98 3.58 14.45
CA PRO A 13 -16.96 2.24 15.01
C PRO A 13 -15.53 1.91 15.47
N PRO A 14 -15.37 1.24 16.63
CA PRO A 14 -14.05 0.85 17.10
C PRO A 14 -13.34 0.03 16.02
N LEU A 15 -12.08 0.38 15.78
CA LEU A 15 -11.25 -0.24 14.76
C LEU A 15 -11.08 -1.73 15.09
N ASP A 16 -11.71 -2.62 14.34
CA ASP A 16 -11.58 -4.06 14.51
C ASP A 16 -10.13 -4.48 14.21
N ARG A 17 -9.40 -4.81 15.28
CA ARG A 17 -7.98 -5.17 15.22
C ARG A 17 -7.71 -6.36 14.32
N ASP A 18 -8.57 -7.37 14.34
CA ASP A 18 -8.40 -8.58 13.53
C ASP A 18 -8.62 -8.29 12.06
N ARG A 19 -9.65 -7.49 11.75
CA ARG A 19 -9.90 -7.02 10.38
C ARG A 19 -8.75 -6.19 9.84
N VAL A 20 -8.17 -5.31 10.66
CA VAL A 20 -7.01 -4.50 10.29
C VAL A 20 -5.79 -5.38 10.04
N GLN A 21 -5.49 -6.32 10.95
CA GLN A 21 -4.36 -7.24 10.76
C GLN A 21 -4.50 -8.10 9.51
N LYS A 22 -5.70 -8.64 9.22
CA LYS A 22 -5.97 -9.40 7.99
C LYS A 22 -5.70 -8.56 6.73
N LYS A 23 -6.17 -7.31 6.71
CA LYS A 23 -5.91 -6.38 5.60
C LYS A 23 -4.43 -6.05 5.44
N LEU A 24 -3.71 -5.83 6.55
CA LEU A 24 -2.27 -5.57 6.52
C LEU A 24 -1.48 -6.77 5.99
N ARG A 25 -1.83 -8.00 6.40
CA ARG A 25 -1.22 -9.23 5.86
C ARG A 25 -1.45 -9.35 4.36
N LEU A 26 -2.68 -9.16 3.91
CA LEU A 26 -3.00 -9.18 2.47
C LEU A 26 -2.22 -8.10 1.70
N ALA A 27 -2.14 -6.88 2.24
CA ALA A 27 -1.36 -5.81 1.61
C ALA A 27 0.13 -6.17 1.51
N ALA A 28 0.71 -6.81 2.52
CA ALA A 28 2.09 -7.27 2.50
C ALA A 28 2.33 -8.37 1.45
N GLU A 29 1.40 -9.32 1.31
CA GLU A 29 1.46 -10.37 0.29
C GLU A 29 1.38 -9.78 -1.13
N LEU A 30 0.43 -8.89 -1.37
CA LEU A 30 0.27 -8.20 -2.65
C LEU A 30 1.50 -7.36 -3.00
N PHE A 31 2.05 -6.65 -2.01
CA PHE A 31 3.26 -5.85 -2.19
C PHE A 31 4.46 -6.72 -2.56
N ARG A 32 4.65 -7.85 -1.86
CA ARG A 32 5.73 -8.80 -2.16
C ARG A 32 5.62 -9.35 -3.57
N PHE A 33 4.42 -9.78 -3.97
CA PHE A 33 4.17 -10.28 -5.32
C PHE A 33 4.47 -9.22 -6.39
N ALA A 34 4.00 -7.98 -6.18
CA ALA A 34 4.27 -6.87 -7.09
C ALA A 34 5.78 -6.58 -7.19
N TYR A 35 6.48 -6.56 -6.06
CA TYR A 35 7.92 -6.32 -5.99
C TYR A 35 8.73 -7.37 -6.76
N GLU A 36 8.49 -8.65 -6.49
CA GLU A 36 9.19 -9.75 -7.17
C GLU A 36 8.95 -9.68 -8.68
N THR A 37 7.70 -9.42 -9.10
CA THR A 37 7.33 -9.28 -10.52
C THR A 37 8.06 -8.11 -11.19
N LYS A 38 8.01 -6.90 -10.58
CA LYS A 38 8.66 -5.71 -11.15
C LYS A 38 10.17 -5.84 -11.18
N ARG A 39 10.77 -6.40 -10.12
CA ARG A 39 12.21 -6.64 -10.05
C ARG A 39 12.66 -7.62 -11.13
N LEU A 40 11.93 -8.71 -11.35
CA LEU A 40 12.21 -9.66 -12.43
C LEU A 40 12.13 -9.01 -13.81
N GLN A 41 11.06 -8.25 -14.08
CA GLN A 41 10.88 -7.51 -15.34
C GLN A 41 12.02 -6.51 -15.58
N LEU A 42 12.45 -5.77 -14.55
CA LEU A 42 13.56 -4.83 -14.63
C LEU A 42 14.89 -5.54 -14.90
N ARG A 43 15.15 -6.68 -14.24
CA ARG A 43 16.37 -7.47 -14.44
C ARG A 43 16.46 -8.01 -15.87
N GLN A 44 15.35 -8.49 -16.41
CA GLN A 44 15.28 -8.97 -17.80
C GLN A 44 15.52 -7.84 -18.81
N ARG A 45 14.97 -6.64 -18.57
CA ARG A 45 15.11 -5.47 -19.46
C ARG A 45 16.45 -4.76 -19.33
N HIS A 46 17.05 -4.79 -18.13
CA HIS A 46 18.26 -4.05 -17.80
C HIS A 46 19.22 -4.94 -16.99
N PRO A 47 19.88 -5.91 -17.64
CA PRO A 47 20.71 -6.91 -16.96
C PRO A 47 21.96 -6.32 -16.29
N THR A 48 22.36 -5.10 -16.67
CA THR A 48 23.53 -4.39 -16.12
C THR A 48 23.23 -3.57 -14.87
N LEU A 49 21.95 -3.43 -14.47
CA LEU A 49 21.61 -2.67 -13.26
C LEU A 49 22.09 -3.39 -12.01
N SER A 50 22.59 -2.59 -11.06
CA SER A 50 22.90 -3.08 -9.72
C SER A 50 21.63 -3.56 -9.00
N GLU A 51 21.78 -4.48 -8.05
CA GLU A 51 20.68 -4.91 -7.19
C GLU A 51 20.02 -3.72 -6.47
N ARG A 52 20.82 -2.75 -6.03
CA ARG A 52 20.32 -1.53 -5.39
C ARG A 52 19.39 -0.74 -6.31
N GLU A 53 19.77 -0.56 -7.58
CA GLU A 53 18.94 0.15 -8.55
C GLU A 53 17.71 -0.64 -8.98
N LEU A 54 17.82 -1.96 -9.15
CA LEU A 54 16.67 -2.81 -9.43
C LEU A 54 15.62 -2.67 -8.32
N ASN A 55 16.05 -2.74 -7.06
CA ASN A 55 15.16 -2.63 -5.90
C ASN A 55 14.53 -1.24 -5.83
N HIS A 56 15.33 -0.17 -5.95
CA HIS A 56 14.84 1.21 -5.93
C HIS A 56 13.79 1.47 -7.02
N ARG A 57 14.06 1.04 -8.26
CA ARG A 57 13.13 1.20 -9.39
C ARG A 57 11.87 0.36 -9.21
N ALA A 58 11.99 -0.85 -8.67
CA ALA A 58 10.82 -1.70 -8.38
C ALA A 58 9.87 -1.03 -7.38
N TYR A 59 10.39 -0.46 -6.29
CA TYR A 59 9.59 0.30 -5.32
C TYR A 59 8.91 1.52 -5.96
N ALA A 60 9.66 2.32 -6.73
CA ALA A 60 9.10 3.50 -7.40
C ALA A 60 7.95 3.15 -8.37
N LEU A 61 8.01 1.99 -9.04
CA LEU A 61 6.93 1.52 -9.91
C LEU A 61 5.68 1.11 -9.12
N ILE A 62 5.85 0.50 -7.93
CA ILE A 62 4.73 0.12 -7.07
C ILE A 62 4.07 1.37 -6.49
N GLU A 63 4.84 2.30 -5.94
CA GLU A 63 4.32 3.56 -5.38
C GLU A 63 3.48 4.35 -6.39
N ARG A 64 3.96 4.45 -7.64
CA ARG A 64 3.20 5.09 -8.74
C ARG A 64 1.91 4.35 -9.09
N GLY A 65 1.86 3.05 -8.86
CA GLY A 65 0.65 2.24 -9.07
C GLY A 65 -0.38 2.38 -7.95
N CYS A 66 0.06 2.65 -6.72
CA CYS A 66 -0.81 2.81 -5.55
C CYS A 66 -1.36 4.23 -5.36
N THR A 67 -0.80 5.23 -6.04
CA THR A 67 -1.14 6.65 -5.90
C THR A 67 -2.02 7.19 -7.02
N ARG A 68 -2.42 6.34 -7.97
CA ARG A 68 -3.39 6.65 -9.04
C ARG A 68 -4.78 6.21 -8.64
#